data_AF-A0A1C5Q436-F1
#
_entry.id   AF-A0A1C5Q436-F1
#
_cell.length_a   1.000
_cell.length_b   1.000
_cell.length_c   1.000
_cell.angle_alpha   90.00
_cell.angle_beta   90.00
_cell.angle_gamma   90.00
#
_symmetry.space_group_name_H-M   'P 1'
#
loop_
_entity.id
_entity.type
_entity.pdbx_description
1 polymer ?
#
loop_
_entity_poly.entity_id
_entity_poly.type
_entity_poly.pdbx_seq_one_letter_code
_entity_poly.pdbx_strand_id
1 'polypeptide(L)'
;MKKEYRDKFGNFVHEERKKEEETLAICEDVLKNSRNEMAVAMRFLQSAFGALKPIISGETGAMGTDGKFLYAAPGWLIEIFMKDRVRLNHMYLHEVLHCLFCHLWSRKDRDQRIWDLAADIAVENIMDDLYEKAVYIRPNSLRREKYRQWKEQQNVLTAEALYYLLTSCEEDEIVRLEQEFRMDDHHFWYTPQNKSGMASRQKEWEDMRRKMQTEIELFSKEAAGDSPGLVEHLQAENRKRYDYKEFLRKFSVLKEEMQVDMDSFDPIYYHLGTELYGNMPLIEPLETKEMKKIEDFVIVLDTSMSCNGSLIRRFLEETYSVLSESESFFRKIQVHIIQCDEKIQDDQVIHNEKEMEAYLSDFTIRGFGGTDFRPAFSYVDKLLNMGAFQRLRGLLYFTDGYGTFPAKMPPYDTAFIFMKDDYRDVDVPPWAIKLILDTQALERERTAEHDEY
;
A
#
# COMPACT_ATOMS: atom_id res chain seq x y z
N MET A 1 23.18 59.49 19.66
CA MET A 1 22.73 59.46 18.24
C MET A 1 21.48 60.31 18.10
N LYS A 2 21.49 61.28 17.17
CA LYS A 2 20.41 62.27 16.98
C LYS A 2 19.09 61.59 16.56
N LYS A 3 17.96 62.13 17.03
CA LYS A 3 16.58 61.69 16.76
C LYS A 3 16.27 61.49 15.26
N GLU A 4 16.95 62.25 14.39
CA GLU A 4 16.86 62.15 12.92
C GLU A 4 17.31 60.80 12.32
N TYR A 5 18.17 60.04 13.00
CA TYR A 5 18.57 58.71 12.54
C TYR A 5 17.52 57.65 12.90
N ARG A 6 16.70 57.85 13.92
CA ARG A 6 15.67 56.88 14.32
C ARG A 6 14.47 56.89 13.37
N ASP A 7 14.09 58.05 12.86
CA ASP A 7 12.97 58.20 11.90
C ASP A 7 13.33 57.73 10.49
N LYS A 8 14.58 57.93 10.03
CA LYS A 8 15.02 57.45 8.70
C LYS A 8 15.16 55.93 8.61
N PHE A 9 15.76 55.29 9.62
CA PHE A 9 15.93 53.84 9.64
C PHE A 9 14.65 53.11 10.09
N GLY A 10 13.81 53.74 10.92
CA GLY A 10 12.49 53.21 11.29
C GLY A 10 11.50 53.20 10.12
N ASN A 11 11.49 54.24 9.28
CA ASN A 11 10.68 54.26 8.06
C ASN A 11 11.18 53.25 7.01
N PHE A 12 12.49 53.07 6.86
CA PHE A 12 13.04 52.09 5.91
C PHE A 12 12.67 50.65 6.27
N VAL A 13 12.84 50.25 7.54
CA VAL A 13 12.43 48.91 8.02
C VAL A 13 10.92 48.72 7.94
N HIS A 14 10.13 49.78 8.15
CA HIS A 14 8.68 49.71 8.01
C HIS A 14 8.24 49.58 6.55
N GLU A 15 8.89 50.29 5.62
CA GLU A 15 8.65 50.18 4.18
C GLU A 15 9.11 48.82 3.63
N GLU A 16 10.23 48.28 4.08
CA GLU A 16 10.68 46.93 3.72
C GLU A 16 9.69 45.87 4.22
N ARG A 17 9.28 45.92 5.50
CA ARG A 17 8.27 44.99 6.03
C ARG A 17 6.95 45.08 5.30
N LYS A 18 6.52 46.29 4.93
CA LYS A 18 5.28 46.47 4.17
C LYS A 18 5.38 45.86 2.76
N LYS A 19 6.52 46.01 2.10
CA LYS A 19 6.79 45.35 0.81
C LYS A 19 6.84 43.84 0.94
N GLU A 20 7.42 43.32 2.02
CA GLU A 20 7.41 41.89 2.33
C GLU A 20 5.99 41.37 2.53
N GLU A 21 5.17 42.04 3.34
CA GLU A 21 3.75 41.70 3.55
C GLU A 21 2.95 41.73 2.24
N GLU A 22 3.15 42.76 1.40
CA GLU A 22 2.52 42.85 0.07
C GLU A 22 2.97 41.69 -0.85
N THR A 23 4.25 41.32 -0.81
CA THR A 23 4.80 40.21 -1.61
C THR A 23 4.22 38.87 -1.16
N LEU A 24 4.09 38.65 0.15
CA LEU A 24 3.50 37.44 0.72
C LEU A 24 2.02 37.32 0.32
N ALA A 25 1.24 38.40 0.40
CA ALA A 25 -0.15 38.41 -0.01
C ALA A 25 -0.33 38.08 -1.51
N ILE A 26 0.53 38.63 -2.38
CA ILE A 26 0.52 38.30 -3.81
C ILE A 26 0.82 36.81 -4.03
N CYS A 27 1.81 36.25 -3.32
CA CYS A 27 2.18 34.85 -3.42
C CYS A 27 1.04 33.91 -2.99
N GLU A 28 0.34 34.24 -1.90
CA GLU A 28 -0.84 33.50 -1.45
C GLU A 28 -1.96 33.53 -2.50
N ASP A 29 -2.23 34.70 -3.08
CA ASP A 29 -3.22 34.84 -4.14
C ASP A 29 -2.86 34.04 -5.39
N VAL A 30 -1.57 34.02 -5.79
CA VAL A 30 -1.07 33.23 -6.92
C VAL A 30 -1.31 31.73 -6.70
N LEU A 31 -0.94 31.19 -5.54
CA LEU A 31 -1.16 29.77 -5.22
C LEU A 31 -2.64 29.43 -5.14
N LYS A 32 -3.45 30.31 -4.55
CA LYS A 32 -4.90 30.15 -4.48
C LYS A 32 -5.54 30.12 -5.87
N ASN A 33 -5.09 30.98 -6.79
CA ASN A 33 -5.61 31.03 -8.15
C ASN A 33 -5.23 29.78 -8.93
N SER A 34 -3.96 29.36 -8.84
CA SER A 34 -3.44 28.11 -9.44
C SER A 34 -4.24 26.89 -8.96
N ARG A 35 -4.46 26.79 -7.64
CA ARG A 35 -5.29 25.74 -7.04
C ARG A 35 -6.72 25.73 -7.58
N ASN A 36 -7.35 26.90 -7.71
CA ASN A 36 -8.72 27.00 -8.20
C ASN A 36 -8.81 26.62 -9.69
N GLU A 37 -7.85 27.05 -10.51
CA GLU A 37 -7.77 26.67 -11.93
C GLU A 37 -7.67 25.15 -12.10
N MET A 38 -6.74 24.51 -11.37
CA MET A 38 -6.58 23.06 -11.41
C MET A 38 -7.79 22.30 -10.86
N ALA A 39 -8.42 22.79 -9.78
CA ALA A 39 -9.61 22.16 -9.22
C ALA A 39 -10.82 22.21 -10.17
N VAL A 40 -10.90 23.23 -11.04
CA VAL A 40 -11.92 23.33 -12.08
C VAL A 40 -11.63 22.37 -13.23
N ALA A 41 -10.36 22.27 -13.65
CA ALA A 41 -9.93 21.38 -14.72
C ALA A 41 -10.06 19.90 -14.33
N MET A 42 -9.59 19.54 -13.13
CA MET A 42 -9.51 18.16 -12.63
C MET A 42 -10.35 18.01 -11.36
N ARG A 43 -11.68 17.94 -11.53
CA ARG A 43 -12.62 17.89 -10.40
C ARG A 43 -12.40 16.70 -9.46
N PHE A 44 -11.97 15.55 -9.99
CA PHE A 44 -11.65 14.35 -9.21
C PHE A 44 -10.45 14.55 -8.26
N LEU A 45 -9.63 15.58 -8.46
CA LEU A 45 -8.50 15.96 -7.59
C LEU A 45 -8.85 17.09 -6.61
N GLN A 46 -10.08 17.60 -6.58
CA GLN A 46 -10.46 18.77 -5.78
C GLN A 46 -10.18 18.59 -4.28
N SER A 47 -10.44 17.39 -3.74
CA SER A 47 -10.16 17.06 -2.34
C SER A 47 -8.66 17.09 -2.04
N ALA A 48 -7.85 16.52 -2.93
CA ALA A 48 -6.39 16.50 -2.84
C ALA A 48 -5.79 17.91 -2.89
N PHE A 49 -6.26 18.77 -3.81
CA PHE A 49 -5.83 20.18 -3.88
C PHE A 49 -6.13 20.98 -2.61
N GLY A 50 -7.20 20.62 -1.89
CA GLY A 50 -7.59 21.24 -0.63
C GLY A 50 -6.83 20.74 0.60
N ALA A 51 -6.15 19.59 0.50
CA ALA A 51 -5.45 18.97 1.62
C ALA A 51 -4.14 19.69 1.96
N LEU A 52 -3.41 20.18 0.95
CA LEU A 52 -2.19 20.96 1.14
C LEU A 52 -2.48 22.43 1.42
N LYS A 53 -1.94 22.93 2.53
CA LYS A 53 -2.04 24.35 2.91
C LYS A 53 -0.80 25.12 2.43
N PRO A 54 -0.95 26.13 1.55
CA PRO A 54 0.20 26.89 1.08
C PRO A 54 0.84 27.69 2.21
N ILE A 55 2.17 27.65 2.28
CA ILE A 55 3.01 28.47 3.16
C ILE A 55 4.12 29.07 2.30
N ILE A 56 4.27 30.39 2.37
CA ILE A 56 5.40 31.05 1.73
C ILE A 56 6.58 30.99 2.69
N SER A 57 7.65 30.32 2.29
CA SER A 57 8.83 30.08 3.12
C SER A 57 10.11 30.33 2.34
N GLY A 58 11.10 30.94 2.98
CA GLY A 58 12.45 31.09 2.45
C GLY A 58 13.35 29.87 2.68
N GLU A 59 12.83 28.81 3.30
CA GLU A 59 13.58 27.57 3.57
C GLU A 59 13.83 26.72 2.32
N THR A 60 13.03 26.92 1.27
CA THR A 60 13.22 26.26 -0.03
C THR A 60 13.65 27.25 -1.10
N GLY A 61 14.33 26.75 -2.14
CA GLY A 61 14.65 27.52 -3.35
C GLY A 61 13.54 27.50 -4.41
N ALA A 62 12.56 26.59 -4.29
CA ALA A 62 11.52 26.37 -5.28
C ALA A 62 10.17 26.07 -4.61
N MET A 63 9.65 24.85 -4.77
CA MET A 63 8.45 24.32 -4.15
C MET A 63 8.79 22.98 -3.46
N GLY A 64 8.09 22.65 -2.38
CA GLY A 64 8.23 21.38 -1.69
C GLY A 64 7.09 21.13 -0.72
N THR A 65 6.94 19.89 -0.23
CA THR A 65 5.85 19.52 0.68
C THR A 65 6.26 18.58 1.80
N ASP A 66 5.59 18.70 2.95
CA ASP A 66 5.65 17.73 4.06
C ASP A 66 4.36 16.89 4.20
N GLY A 67 3.50 16.93 3.17
CA GLY A 67 2.20 16.25 3.15
C GLY A 67 1.07 16.97 3.89
N LYS A 68 1.34 18.12 4.51
CA LYS A 68 0.34 19.01 5.13
C LYS A 68 0.43 20.43 4.58
N PHE A 69 1.64 20.93 4.42
CA PHE A 69 1.93 22.24 3.91
C PHE A 69 2.60 22.14 2.55
N LEU A 70 2.29 23.10 1.69
CA LEU A 70 2.98 23.32 0.42
C LEU A 70 3.86 24.55 0.60
N TYR A 71 5.17 24.34 0.69
CA TYR A 71 6.15 25.40 0.84
C TYR A 71 6.52 25.95 -0.53
N ALA A 72 6.54 27.27 -0.67
CA ALA A 72 6.98 27.92 -1.90
C ALA A 72 7.85 29.14 -1.61
N ALA A 73 8.95 29.26 -2.35
CA ALA A 73 9.85 30.41 -2.28
C ALA A 73 9.23 31.63 -2.99
N PRO A 74 9.08 32.79 -2.32
CA PRO A 74 8.35 33.93 -2.90
C PRO A 74 8.99 34.47 -4.20
N GLY A 75 10.32 34.56 -4.26
CA GLY A 75 11.03 35.06 -5.45
C GLY A 75 10.84 34.15 -6.66
N TRP A 76 11.00 32.84 -6.46
CA TRP A 76 10.79 31.83 -7.50
C TRP A 76 9.33 31.77 -7.97
N LEU A 77 8.38 31.82 -7.03
CA LEU A 77 6.94 31.73 -7.31
C LEU A 77 6.45 32.89 -8.20
N ILE A 78 6.89 34.12 -7.91
CA ILE A 78 6.51 35.28 -8.72
C ILE A 78 7.13 35.18 -10.11
N GLU A 79 8.40 34.79 -10.21
CA GLU A 79 9.09 34.65 -11.48
C GLU A 79 8.44 33.59 -12.39
N ILE A 80 8.13 32.41 -11.85
CA ILE A 80 7.51 31.33 -12.61
C ILE A 80 6.07 31.70 -13.02
N PHE A 81 5.29 32.32 -12.13
CA PHE A 81 3.92 32.75 -12.45
C PHE A 81 3.87 33.78 -13.59
N MET A 82 4.84 34.69 -13.64
CA MET A 82 4.93 35.69 -14.71
C MET A 82 5.39 35.09 -16.04
N LYS A 83 6.26 34.08 -16.01
CA LYS A 83 6.81 33.45 -17.22
C LYS A 83 5.88 32.40 -17.81
N ASP A 84 5.40 31.49 -16.97
CA ASP A 84 4.66 30.31 -17.39
C ASP A 84 3.75 29.79 -16.26
N ARG A 85 2.46 30.11 -16.37
CA ARG A 85 1.44 29.67 -15.42
C ARG A 85 1.21 28.16 -15.47
N VAL A 86 1.36 27.54 -16.64
CA VAL A 86 1.18 26.08 -16.79
C VAL A 86 2.28 25.36 -16.04
N ARG A 87 3.51 25.88 -16.08
CA ARG A 87 4.64 25.31 -15.32
C ARG A 87 4.44 25.41 -13.80
N LEU A 88 3.83 26.49 -13.31
CA LEU A 88 3.46 26.59 -11.88
C LEU A 88 2.39 25.55 -11.51
N ASN A 89 1.34 25.43 -12.32
CA ASN A 89 0.28 24.45 -12.08
C ASN A 89 0.84 23.02 -12.15
N HIS A 90 1.73 22.73 -13.08
CA HIS A 90 2.45 21.47 -13.20
C HIS A 90 3.22 21.16 -11.89
N MET A 91 4.03 22.10 -11.41
CA MET A 91 4.76 21.95 -10.14
C MET A 91 3.83 21.67 -8.95
N TYR A 92 2.72 22.40 -8.84
CA TYR A 92 1.78 22.19 -7.75
C TYR A 92 1.17 20.77 -7.85
N LEU A 93 0.73 20.35 -9.03
CA LEU A 93 0.17 19.02 -9.21
C LEU A 93 1.21 17.93 -8.90
N HIS A 94 2.47 18.11 -9.28
CA HIS A 94 3.57 17.20 -8.98
C HIS A 94 3.65 16.92 -7.46
N GLU A 95 3.68 17.96 -6.63
CA GLU A 95 3.69 17.86 -5.16
C GLU A 95 2.45 17.14 -4.60
N VAL A 96 1.28 17.43 -5.16
CA VAL A 96 0.03 16.77 -4.80
C VAL A 96 0.08 15.29 -5.13
N LEU A 97 0.68 14.91 -6.26
CA LEU A 97 0.84 13.52 -6.66
C LEU A 97 1.85 12.79 -5.76
N HIS A 98 2.94 13.41 -5.31
CA HIS A 98 3.82 12.80 -4.30
C HIS A 98 3.08 12.47 -3.00
N CYS A 99 2.20 13.38 -2.55
CA CYS A 99 1.36 13.15 -1.38
C CYS A 99 0.31 12.06 -1.63
N LEU A 100 -0.38 12.14 -2.77
CA LEU A 100 -1.42 11.19 -3.17
C LEU A 100 -0.85 9.78 -3.26
N PHE A 101 0.32 9.63 -3.89
CA PHE A 101 1.07 8.38 -4.03
C PHE A 101 1.89 7.99 -2.80
N CYS A 102 1.85 8.81 -1.74
CA CYS A 102 2.51 8.55 -0.45
C CYS A 102 4.03 8.33 -0.56
N HIS A 103 4.69 8.95 -1.55
CA HIS A 103 6.12 8.82 -1.78
C HIS A 103 6.95 9.31 -0.58
N LEU A 104 6.44 10.33 0.14
CA LEU A 104 7.01 10.88 1.37
C LEU A 104 7.24 9.83 2.47
N TRP A 105 6.33 8.85 2.56
CA TRP A 105 6.34 7.85 3.65
C TRP A 105 6.84 6.47 3.21
N SER A 106 7.04 6.26 1.90
CA SER A 106 7.26 4.93 1.34
C SER A 106 8.74 4.56 1.13
N ARG A 107 9.69 5.45 1.44
CA ARG A 107 11.13 5.21 1.23
C ARG A 107 11.64 3.96 1.96
N LYS A 108 11.31 3.81 3.26
CA LYS A 108 11.94 2.83 4.17
C LYS A 108 13.48 3.00 4.18
N ASP A 109 14.24 1.92 4.08
CA ASP A 109 15.72 1.89 4.10
C ASP A 109 16.38 2.10 2.74
N ARG A 110 15.60 2.51 1.73
CA ARG A 110 16.11 2.80 0.38
C ARG A 110 17.02 4.03 0.36
N ASP A 111 17.96 4.03 -0.59
CA ASP A 111 18.82 5.19 -0.85
C ASP A 111 17.97 6.42 -1.18
N GLN A 112 18.27 7.54 -0.51
CA GLN A 112 17.49 8.77 -0.62
C GLN A 112 17.52 9.34 -2.03
N ARG A 113 18.70 9.43 -2.64
CA ARG A 113 18.87 10.09 -3.94
C ARG A 113 18.17 9.31 -5.04
N ILE A 114 18.30 7.99 -5.03
CA ILE A 114 17.64 7.11 -5.99
C ILE A 114 16.12 7.10 -5.76
N TRP A 115 15.66 7.12 -4.50
CA TRP A 115 14.23 7.16 -4.18
C TRP A 115 13.57 8.46 -4.63
N ASP A 116 14.19 9.59 -4.34
CA ASP A 116 13.75 10.92 -4.76
C ASP A 116 13.58 10.95 -6.29
N LEU A 117 14.60 10.51 -7.04
CA LEU A 117 14.54 10.42 -8.50
C LEU A 117 13.46 9.45 -9.02
N ALA A 118 13.31 8.29 -8.38
CA ALA A 118 12.31 7.30 -8.77
C ALA A 118 10.88 7.82 -8.57
N ALA A 119 10.65 8.55 -7.47
CA ALA A 119 9.38 9.19 -7.16
C ALA A 119 9.04 10.26 -8.20
N ASP A 120 10.01 11.11 -8.57
CA ASP A 120 9.84 12.14 -9.61
C ASP A 120 9.47 11.50 -10.94
N ILE A 121 10.24 10.51 -11.39
CA ILE A 121 9.98 9.82 -12.66
C ILE A 121 8.58 9.21 -12.70
N ALA A 122 8.13 8.61 -11.59
CA ALA A 122 6.79 8.03 -11.49
C ALA A 122 5.69 9.09 -11.66
N VAL A 123 5.81 10.21 -10.92
CA VAL A 123 4.87 11.34 -10.98
C VAL A 123 4.87 11.98 -12.37
N GLU A 124 6.05 12.25 -12.90
CA GLU A 124 6.25 12.86 -14.21
C GLU A 124 5.71 12.01 -15.36
N ASN A 125 5.80 10.67 -15.26
CA ASN A 125 5.19 9.76 -16.23
C ASN A 125 3.64 9.83 -16.19
N ILE A 126 3.05 9.95 -14.99
CA ILE A 126 1.60 10.17 -14.86
C ILE A 126 1.19 11.51 -15.48
N MET A 127 1.96 12.56 -15.23
CA MET A 127 1.69 13.91 -15.71
C MET A 127 1.84 14.02 -17.23
N ASP A 128 2.84 13.36 -17.81
CA ASP A 128 3.04 13.34 -19.27
C ASP A 128 1.94 12.58 -20.01
N ASP A 129 1.36 11.56 -19.38
CA ASP A 129 0.22 10.80 -19.91
C ASP A 129 -1.12 11.56 -19.65
N LEU A 130 -1.14 12.58 -18.79
CA LEU A 130 -2.33 13.38 -18.46
C LEU A 130 -2.47 14.60 -19.40
N TYR A 131 -3.38 14.51 -20.37
CA TYR A 131 -3.59 15.56 -21.38
C TYR A 131 -4.47 16.74 -20.91
N GLU A 132 -4.17 17.29 -19.73
CA GLU A 132 -4.91 18.40 -19.14
C GLU A 132 -4.26 19.76 -19.42
N LYS A 133 -4.95 20.65 -20.15
CA LYS A 133 -4.39 21.94 -20.61
C LYS A 133 -3.83 22.83 -19.49
N ALA A 134 -4.38 22.72 -18.29
CA ALA A 134 -3.96 23.54 -17.15
C ALA A 134 -2.55 23.18 -16.63
N VAL A 135 -2.08 21.95 -16.90
CA VAL A 135 -0.82 21.40 -16.37
C VAL A 135 0.08 20.81 -17.47
N TYR A 136 -0.44 20.50 -18.65
CA TYR A 136 0.27 19.73 -19.67
C TYR A 136 1.51 20.44 -20.22
N ILE A 137 2.67 19.83 -20.02
CA ILE A 137 3.93 20.19 -20.64
C ILE A 137 4.31 19.04 -21.59
N ARG A 138 4.68 19.37 -22.83
CA ARG A 138 5.06 18.33 -23.79
C ARG A 138 6.39 17.66 -23.35
N PRO A 139 6.44 16.33 -23.19
CA PRO A 139 7.69 15.65 -22.86
C PRO A 139 8.71 15.74 -23.98
N ASN A 140 9.98 15.77 -23.59
CA ASN A 140 11.10 15.71 -24.51
C ASN A 140 11.26 14.28 -25.11
N SER A 141 12.20 14.11 -26.04
CA SER A 141 12.45 12.80 -26.66
C SER A 141 13.06 11.79 -25.67
N LEU A 142 13.88 12.26 -24.73
CA LEU A 142 14.55 11.43 -23.73
C LEU A 142 13.54 10.74 -22.82
N ARG A 143 12.58 11.49 -22.25
CA ARG A 143 11.50 11.00 -21.39
C ARG A 143 10.71 9.90 -22.11
N ARG A 144 10.25 10.16 -23.33
CA ARG A 144 9.49 9.19 -24.14
C ARG A 144 10.27 7.89 -24.41
N GLU A 145 11.56 7.98 -24.70
CA GLU A 145 12.40 6.81 -24.92
C GLU A 145 12.57 6.00 -23.63
N LYS A 146 12.86 6.67 -22.52
CA LYS A 146 13.02 6.03 -21.21
C LYS A 146 11.75 5.36 -20.71
N TYR A 147 10.60 6.03 -20.84
CA TYR A 147 9.32 5.42 -20.49
C TYR A 147 9.03 4.16 -21.30
N ARG A 148 9.35 4.14 -22.60
CA ARG A 148 9.20 2.93 -23.41
C ARG A 148 10.09 1.81 -22.90
N GLN A 149 11.38 2.08 -22.65
CA GLN A 149 12.33 1.09 -22.14
C GLN A 149 11.89 0.50 -20.79
N TRP A 150 11.41 1.34 -19.87
CA TRP A 150 10.95 0.87 -18.56
C TRP A 150 9.60 0.15 -18.64
N LYS A 151 8.65 0.61 -19.49
CA LYS A 151 7.35 -0.05 -19.71
C LYS A 151 7.50 -1.45 -20.33
N GLU A 152 8.57 -1.70 -21.08
CA GLU A 152 8.90 -3.05 -21.59
C GLU A 152 9.33 -4.02 -20.47
N GLN A 153 9.89 -3.52 -19.38
CA GLN A 153 10.36 -4.34 -18.25
C GLN A 153 9.32 -4.45 -17.14
N GLN A 154 8.50 -3.41 -16.96
CA GLN A 154 7.49 -3.30 -15.91
C GLN A 154 6.22 -2.73 -16.50
N ASN A 155 5.09 -3.44 -16.33
CA ASN A 155 3.83 -3.01 -16.94
C ASN A 155 3.35 -1.64 -16.42
N VAL A 156 3.61 -1.32 -15.15
CA VAL A 156 3.27 -0.03 -14.53
C VAL A 156 4.51 0.55 -13.84
N LEU A 157 4.80 1.82 -14.10
CA LEU A 157 5.99 2.53 -13.60
C LEU A 157 5.77 3.14 -12.22
N THR A 158 5.68 2.31 -11.18
CA THR A 158 5.62 2.80 -9.79
C THR A 158 7.00 3.26 -9.31
N ALA A 159 7.02 4.16 -8.32
CA ALA A 159 8.29 4.66 -7.75
C ALA A 159 9.17 3.52 -7.21
N GLU A 160 8.56 2.44 -6.70
CA GLU A 160 9.30 1.28 -6.22
C GLU A 160 9.93 0.46 -7.32
N ALA A 161 9.17 0.21 -8.40
CA ALA A 161 9.70 -0.50 -9.56
C ALA A 161 10.86 0.28 -10.19
N LEU A 162 10.68 1.60 -10.32
CA LEU A 162 11.71 2.50 -10.83
C LEU A 162 12.96 2.55 -9.95
N TYR A 163 12.81 2.54 -8.62
CA TYR A 163 13.96 2.52 -7.71
C TYR A 163 14.91 1.34 -7.99
N TYR A 164 14.36 0.14 -8.18
CA TYR A 164 15.18 -1.04 -8.47
C TYR A 164 15.82 -0.99 -9.85
N LEU A 165 15.11 -0.46 -10.86
CA LEU A 165 15.66 -0.25 -12.19
C LEU A 165 16.83 0.74 -12.14
N LEU A 166 16.67 1.86 -11.43
CA LEU A 166 17.69 2.89 -11.28
C LEU A 166 18.90 2.43 -10.46
N THR A 167 18.72 1.48 -9.53
CA THR A 167 19.85 0.90 -8.78
C THR A 167 20.82 0.13 -9.69
N SER A 168 20.34 -0.34 -10.85
CA SER A 168 21.16 -1.03 -11.85
C SER A 168 21.75 -0.11 -12.93
N CYS A 169 21.43 1.19 -12.90
CA CYS A 169 21.92 2.17 -13.86
C CYS A 169 23.31 2.70 -13.50
N GLU A 170 24.04 3.13 -14.52
CA GLU A 170 25.33 3.81 -14.37
C GLU A 170 25.15 5.22 -13.79
N GLU A 171 26.15 5.70 -13.04
CA GLU A 171 26.11 7.00 -12.36
C GLU A 171 25.92 8.18 -13.34
N ASP A 172 26.56 8.13 -14.52
CA ASP A 172 26.42 9.14 -15.56
C ASP A 172 24.98 9.24 -16.10
N GLU A 173 24.26 8.11 -16.07
CA GLU A 173 22.86 8.06 -16.49
C GLU A 173 21.96 8.66 -15.41
N ILE A 174 22.21 8.33 -14.14
CA ILE A 174 21.48 8.88 -12.99
C ILE A 174 21.56 10.41 -13.00
N VAL A 175 22.76 10.99 -13.17
CA VAL A 175 22.94 12.45 -13.22
C VAL A 175 22.14 13.10 -14.37
N ARG A 176 22.05 12.45 -15.53
CA ARG A 176 21.25 12.95 -16.66
C ARG A 176 19.76 12.89 -16.36
N LEU A 177 19.30 11.83 -15.70
CA LEU A 177 17.91 11.69 -15.30
C LEU A 177 17.54 12.72 -14.22
N GLU A 178 18.42 12.96 -13.23
CA GLU A 178 18.22 14.01 -12.22
C GLU A 178 18.06 15.39 -12.85
N GLN A 179 18.84 15.72 -13.87
CA GLN A 179 18.72 17.01 -14.56
C GLN A 179 17.39 17.19 -15.30
N GLU A 180 16.76 16.10 -15.73
CA GLU A 180 15.53 16.14 -16.52
C GLU A 180 14.27 16.01 -15.64
N PHE A 181 14.32 15.17 -14.61
CA PHE A 181 13.15 14.79 -13.81
C PHE A 181 13.04 15.52 -12.49
N ARG A 182 14.14 16.06 -11.94
CA ARG A 182 14.09 16.77 -10.66
C ARG A 182 13.36 18.09 -10.81
N MET A 183 12.21 18.21 -10.16
CA MET A 183 11.33 19.38 -10.27
C MET A 183 11.18 20.13 -8.95
N ASP A 184 11.26 19.45 -7.82
CA ASP A 184 10.94 19.95 -6.49
C ASP A 184 12.11 19.86 -5.47
N ASP A 185 11.77 20.18 -4.22
CA ASP A 185 12.65 20.13 -3.06
C ASP A 185 12.17 19.10 -2.02
N HIS A 186 12.74 17.90 -2.13
CA HIS A 186 12.51 16.77 -1.22
C HIS A 186 13.00 16.95 0.23
N HIS A 187 13.65 18.07 0.58
CA HIS A 187 14.19 18.26 1.93
C HIS A 187 13.15 18.06 3.04
N PHE A 188 11.91 18.51 2.80
CA PHE A 188 10.81 18.45 3.77
C PHE A 188 10.31 17.03 4.06
N TRP A 189 10.61 16.05 3.20
CA TRP A 189 10.22 14.65 3.41
C TRP A 189 10.96 14.03 4.60
N TYR A 190 12.17 14.55 4.89
CA TYR A 190 13.10 13.97 5.84
C TYR A 190 13.23 14.77 7.14
N THR A 191 12.51 15.89 7.27
CA THR A 191 12.61 16.76 8.45
C THR A 191 12.07 16.05 9.71
N PRO A 192 12.87 15.85 10.76
CA PRO A 192 12.51 15.00 11.90
C PRO A 192 11.38 15.55 12.79
N GLN A 193 10.94 16.79 12.59
CA GLN A 193 9.91 17.45 13.41
C GLN A 193 8.48 16.89 13.22
N ASN A 194 8.23 16.04 12.22
CA ASN A 194 6.88 15.59 11.87
C ASN A 194 6.50 14.17 12.35
N LYS A 195 7.34 13.43 13.09
CA LYS A 195 7.08 12.01 13.43
C LYS A 195 5.76 11.75 14.19
N SER A 196 5.27 12.70 14.99
CA SER A 196 3.96 12.60 15.64
C SER A 196 2.83 12.97 14.67
N GLY A 197 2.13 11.97 14.15
CA GLY A 197 0.97 12.16 13.27
C GLY A 197 1.20 11.82 11.79
N MET A 198 2.40 11.41 11.38
CA MET A 198 2.66 10.97 9.98
C MET A 198 1.78 9.80 9.57
N ALA A 199 1.59 8.79 10.43
CA ALA A 199 0.74 7.65 10.14
C ALA A 199 -0.74 8.04 9.94
N SER A 200 -1.22 9.08 10.63
CA SER A 200 -2.56 9.63 10.43
C SER A 200 -2.67 10.30 9.06
N ARG A 201 -1.66 11.09 8.66
CA ARG A 201 -1.65 11.82 7.38
C ARG A 201 -1.52 10.88 6.20
N GLN A 202 -0.63 9.89 6.27
CA GLN A 202 -0.50 8.87 5.23
C GLN A 202 -1.85 8.20 4.98
N LYS A 203 -2.54 7.79 6.05
CA LYS A 203 -3.87 7.18 5.97
C LYS A 203 -4.93 8.13 5.36
N GLU A 204 -4.89 9.42 5.67
CA GLU A 204 -5.78 10.42 5.05
C GLU A 204 -5.56 10.49 3.52
N TRP A 205 -4.31 10.49 3.07
CA TRP A 205 -3.96 10.49 1.65
C TRP A 205 -4.33 9.18 0.95
N GLU A 206 -4.11 8.03 1.58
CA GLU A 206 -4.57 6.72 1.10
C GLU A 206 -6.10 6.67 0.95
N ASP A 207 -6.85 7.20 1.93
CA ASP A 207 -8.30 7.29 1.85
C ASP A 207 -8.78 8.22 0.73
N MET A 208 -8.08 9.35 0.50
CA MET A 208 -8.36 10.23 -0.64
C MET A 208 -8.07 9.54 -1.98
N ARG A 209 -6.95 8.82 -2.10
CA ARG A 209 -6.59 8.04 -3.30
C ARG A 209 -7.67 6.99 -3.63
N ARG A 210 -8.14 6.26 -2.62
CA ARG A 210 -9.20 5.24 -2.77
C ARG A 210 -10.53 5.85 -3.21
N LYS A 211 -10.93 6.98 -2.62
CA LYS A 211 -12.14 7.72 -3.02
C LYS A 211 -12.03 8.21 -4.47
N MET A 212 -10.89 8.76 -4.85
CA MET A 212 -10.63 9.24 -6.21
C MET A 212 -10.72 8.12 -7.25
N GLN A 213 -10.14 6.95 -6.97
CA GLN A 213 -10.28 5.79 -7.86
C GLN A 213 -11.76 5.43 -8.06
N THR A 214 -12.53 5.38 -6.97
CA THR A 214 -13.96 5.06 -7.02
C THR A 214 -14.73 6.09 -7.85
N GLU A 215 -14.42 7.38 -7.70
CA GLU A 215 -15.05 8.45 -8.49
C GLU A 215 -14.72 8.30 -9.98
N ILE A 216 -13.45 8.08 -10.34
CA ILE A 216 -13.05 7.92 -11.74
C ILE A 216 -13.73 6.70 -12.38
N GLU A 217 -13.81 5.58 -11.65
CA GLU A 217 -14.50 4.36 -12.12
C GLU A 217 -16.01 4.58 -12.33
N LEU A 218 -16.68 5.28 -11.39
CA LEU A 218 -18.13 5.56 -11.47
C LEU A 218 -18.49 6.60 -12.53
N PHE A 219 -17.65 7.62 -12.74
CA PHE A 219 -17.88 8.71 -13.69
C PHE A 219 -17.19 8.50 -15.05
N SER A 220 -16.70 7.27 -15.30
CA SER A 220 -15.88 6.82 -16.45
C SER A 220 -16.46 7.00 -17.86
N LYS A 221 -17.63 7.63 -18.03
CA LYS A 221 -18.18 7.97 -19.35
C LYS A 221 -18.08 9.44 -19.75
N GLU A 222 -17.86 10.37 -18.81
CA GLU A 222 -17.89 11.82 -19.14
C GLU A 222 -16.70 12.62 -18.58
N ALA A 223 -16.03 12.16 -17.52
CA ALA A 223 -15.00 12.96 -16.85
C ALA A 223 -13.55 12.55 -17.19
N ALA A 224 -13.31 11.28 -17.53
CA ALA A 224 -11.98 10.74 -17.84
C ALA A 224 -11.76 10.66 -19.35
N GLY A 225 -11.84 11.80 -20.04
CA GLY A 225 -11.35 11.87 -21.41
C GLY A 225 -9.88 11.43 -21.48
N ASP A 226 -9.61 10.35 -22.21
CA ASP A 226 -8.29 9.97 -22.75
C ASP A 226 -7.10 9.75 -21.79
N SER A 227 -7.28 9.56 -20.47
CA SER A 227 -6.14 9.37 -19.54
C SER A 227 -6.12 7.99 -18.84
N PRO A 228 -5.93 6.88 -19.58
CA PRO A 228 -5.85 5.52 -19.01
C PRO A 228 -4.67 5.35 -18.04
N GLY A 229 -3.57 6.07 -18.24
CA GLY A 229 -2.36 5.94 -17.42
C GLY A 229 -2.60 6.25 -15.94
N LEU A 230 -3.34 7.32 -15.61
CA LEU A 230 -3.63 7.65 -14.21
C LEU A 230 -4.41 6.54 -13.51
N VAL A 231 -5.38 5.92 -14.20
CA VAL A 231 -6.17 4.82 -13.64
C VAL A 231 -5.30 3.58 -13.40
N GLU A 232 -4.41 3.25 -14.34
CA GLU A 232 -3.48 2.13 -14.19
C GLU A 232 -2.56 2.32 -12.99
N HIS A 233 -2.01 3.52 -12.77
CA HIS A 233 -1.19 3.84 -11.60
C HIS A 233 -1.98 3.82 -10.30
N LEU A 234 -3.19 4.41 -10.29
CA LEU A 234 -4.08 4.35 -9.12
C LEU A 234 -4.42 2.90 -8.78
N GLN A 235 -4.71 2.07 -9.77
CA GLN A 235 -4.98 0.66 -9.57
C GLN A 235 -3.73 -0.10 -9.12
N ALA A 236 -2.56 0.12 -9.71
CA ALA A 236 -1.32 -0.57 -9.32
C ALA A 236 -0.97 -0.32 -7.86
N GLU A 237 -1.23 0.90 -7.38
CA GLU A 237 -0.93 1.28 -6.01
C GLU A 237 -2.05 0.96 -5.01
N ASN A 238 -3.32 1.06 -5.41
CA ASN A 238 -4.46 0.65 -4.58
C ASN A 238 -4.75 -0.85 -4.65
N ARG A 239 -4.19 -1.58 -5.62
CA ARG A 239 -4.08 -3.05 -5.61
C ARG A 239 -3.29 -3.35 -4.36
N LYS A 240 -4.03 -3.52 -3.27
CA LYS A 240 -3.49 -3.53 -1.93
C LYS A 240 -2.28 -4.45 -1.95
N ARG A 241 -1.18 -3.96 -1.40
CA ARG A 241 -0.32 -4.78 -0.57
C ARG A 241 -1.22 -5.43 0.46
N TYR A 242 -1.85 -6.54 0.09
CA TYR A 242 -2.56 -7.34 1.05
C TYR A 242 -1.47 -7.97 1.88
N ASP A 243 -1.30 -7.45 3.08
CA ASP A 243 -0.57 -8.17 4.10
C ASP A 243 -1.32 -9.49 4.29
N TYR A 244 -0.71 -10.56 3.79
CA TYR A 244 -1.25 -11.92 3.87
C TYR A 244 -1.49 -12.31 5.34
N LYS A 245 -0.70 -11.74 6.26
CA LYS A 245 -0.84 -11.89 7.71
C LYS A 245 -2.13 -11.26 8.22
N GLU A 246 -2.43 -10.01 7.86
CA GLU A 246 -3.71 -9.39 8.21
C GLU A 246 -4.90 -10.12 7.58
N PHE A 247 -4.72 -10.62 6.35
CA PHE A 247 -5.75 -11.40 5.68
C PHE A 247 -6.04 -12.70 6.44
N LEU A 248 -5.02 -13.50 6.77
CA LEU A 248 -5.19 -14.71 7.57
C LEU A 248 -5.71 -14.43 8.99
N ARG A 249 -5.35 -13.29 9.61
CA ARG A 249 -5.94 -12.84 10.87
C ARG A 249 -7.44 -12.57 10.78
N LYS A 250 -7.94 -12.13 9.62
CA LYS A 250 -9.39 -12.07 9.41
C LYS A 250 -10.01 -13.45 9.48
N PHE A 251 -9.27 -14.54 9.24
CA PHE A 251 -9.72 -15.93 9.40
C PHE A 251 -9.52 -16.51 10.82
N SER A 252 -9.05 -15.73 11.79
CA SER A 252 -9.07 -16.07 13.23
C SER A 252 -10.36 -15.56 13.93
N VAL A 253 -10.93 -16.34 14.87
CA VAL A 253 -12.12 -15.97 15.68
C VAL A 253 -11.75 -16.00 17.16
N LEU A 254 -12.20 -15.02 17.95
CA LEU A 254 -12.09 -15.05 19.43
C LEU A 254 -13.01 -16.14 20.01
N LYS A 255 -12.47 -17.05 20.81
CA LYS A 255 -13.21 -18.08 21.57
C LYS A 255 -12.66 -18.21 22.98
N GLU A 256 -13.54 -18.50 23.93
CA GLU A 256 -13.18 -18.87 25.30
C GLU A 256 -12.96 -20.38 25.38
N GLU A 257 -11.80 -20.82 25.88
CA GLU A 257 -11.56 -22.21 26.26
C GLU A 257 -11.47 -22.35 27.79
N MET A 258 -11.93 -23.48 28.34
CA MET A 258 -11.69 -23.86 29.74
C MET A 258 -10.20 -24.17 29.95
N GLN A 259 -9.44 -23.12 30.18
CA GLN A 259 -8.04 -23.15 30.53
C GLN A 259 -7.79 -22.04 31.54
N VAL A 260 -6.99 -22.38 32.55
CA VAL A 260 -6.62 -21.42 33.59
C VAL A 260 -5.80 -20.29 32.98
N ASP A 261 -6.32 -19.07 33.03
CA ASP A 261 -5.57 -17.88 32.64
C ASP A 261 -4.79 -17.36 33.83
N MET A 262 -3.46 -17.48 33.76
CA MET A 262 -2.56 -17.04 34.83
C MET A 262 -2.23 -15.53 34.73
N ASP A 263 -2.51 -14.92 33.58
CA ASP A 263 -2.22 -13.51 33.30
C ASP A 263 -3.41 -12.61 33.70
N SER A 264 -4.60 -13.20 33.79
CA SER A 264 -5.85 -12.53 34.17
C SER A 264 -6.34 -13.07 35.51
N PHE A 265 -6.95 -12.21 36.33
CA PHE A 265 -7.56 -12.59 37.60
C PHE A 265 -8.92 -11.92 37.76
N ASP A 266 -9.80 -12.49 38.58
CA ASP A 266 -11.10 -11.89 38.88
C ASP A 266 -10.94 -10.74 39.91
N PRO A 267 -11.23 -9.47 39.52
CA PRO A 267 -11.16 -8.33 40.43
C PRO A 267 -12.15 -8.42 41.61
N ILE A 268 -13.23 -9.19 41.48
CA ILE A 268 -14.26 -9.35 42.52
C ILE A 268 -13.67 -10.10 43.72
N TYR A 269 -12.97 -11.21 43.47
CA TYR A 269 -12.30 -11.98 44.52
C TYR A 269 -11.14 -11.19 45.16
N TYR A 270 -10.41 -10.44 44.35
CA TYR A 270 -9.37 -9.54 44.85
C TYR A 270 -9.94 -8.52 45.85
N HIS A 271 -11.00 -7.81 45.45
CA HIS A 271 -11.67 -6.81 46.28
C HIS A 271 -12.26 -7.44 47.56
N LEU A 272 -12.92 -8.59 47.42
CA LEU A 272 -13.48 -9.34 48.55
C LEU A 272 -12.40 -9.73 49.57
N GLY A 273 -11.24 -10.20 49.11
CA GLY A 273 -10.12 -10.56 49.98
C GLY A 273 -9.60 -9.36 50.77
N THR A 274 -9.44 -8.21 50.12
CA THR A 274 -9.02 -6.96 50.76
C THR A 274 -10.04 -6.42 51.76
N GLU A 275 -11.35 -6.49 51.47
CA GLU A 275 -12.37 -6.06 52.44
C GLU A 275 -12.46 -6.97 53.66
N LEU A 276 -12.47 -8.29 53.46
CA LEU A 276 -12.69 -9.25 54.55
C LEU A 276 -11.44 -9.44 55.42
N TYR A 277 -10.26 -9.48 54.81
CA TYR A 277 -9.01 -9.84 55.49
C TYR A 277 -7.98 -8.69 55.52
N GLY A 278 -8.33 -7.53 54.99
CA GLY A 278 -7.48 -6.34 54.98
C GLY A 278 -6.29 -6.50 54.04
N ASN A 279 -5.16 -6.98 54.59
CA ASN A 279 -3.88 -7.03 53.86
C ASN A 279 -3.64 -8.37 53.14
N MET A 280 -4.70 -9.12 52.84
CA MET A 280 -4.61 -10.43 52.18
C MET A 280 -5.58 -10.48 50.98
N PRO A 281 -5.12 -10.16 49.76
CA PRO A 281 -5.93 -10.31 48.56
C PRO A 281 -6.13 -11.80 48.22
N LEU A 282 -7.34 -12.16 47.78
CA LEU A 282 -7.62 -13.46 47.20
C LEU A 282 -7.42 -13.36 45.68
N ILE A 283 -6.53 -14.19 45.14
CA ILE A 283 -6.23 -14.23 43.71
C ILE A 283 -6.60 -15.63 43.22
N GLU A 284 -7.67 -15.71 42.45
CA GLU A 284 -8.07 -16.93 41.74
C GLU A 284 -7.88 -16.66 40.25
N PRO A 285 -7.08 -17.49 39.55
CA PRO A 285 -6.93 -17.38 38.11
C PRO A 285 -8.24 -17.82 37.43
N LEU A 286 -8.62 -17.14 36.36
CA LEU A 286 -9.87 -17.46 35.65
C LEU A 286 -9.80 -18.88 35.08
N GLU A 287 -10.88 -19.66 35.21
CA GLU A 287 -10.96 -21.04 34.66
C GLU A 287 -11.08 -21.07 33.13
N THR A 288 -11.24 -19.91 32.52
CA THR A 288 -11.37 -19.72 31.07
C THR A 288 -10.41 -18.66 30.57
N LYS A 289 -9.79 -18.91 29.41
CA LYS A 289 -8.93 -17.95 28.70
C LYS A 289 -9.56 -17.57 27.36
N GLU A 290 -9.67 -16.28 27.09
CA GLU A 290 -10.06 -15.77 25.77
C GLU A 290 -8.87 -15.88 24.81
N MET A 291 -9.01 -16.66 23.75
CA MET A 291 -7.98 -16.82 22.73
C MET A 291 -8.55 -16.67 21.32
N LYS A 292 -7.79 -16.05 20.42
CA LYS A 292 -8.10 -16.12 18.99
C LYS A 292 -7.74 -17.54 18.52
N LYS A 293 -8.65 -18.22 17.81
CA LYS A 293 -8.44 -19.53 17.22
C LYS A 293 -8.75 -19.47 15.73
N ILE A 294 -7.90 -20.10 14.93
CA ILE A 294 -8.15 -20.28 13.50
C ILE A 294 -9.13 -21.46 13.35
N GLU A 295 -10.23 -21.27 12.63
CA GLU A 295 -11.20 -22.34 12.34
C GLU A 295 -10.71 -23.22 11.19
N ASP A 296 -11.37 -24.36 10.92
CA ASP A 296 -10.97 -25.26 9.83
C ASP A 296 -11.02 -24.51 8.49
N PHE A 297 -9.98 -24.67 7.67
CA PHE A 297 -9.87 -24.07 6.34
C PHE A 297 -9.24 -25.03 5.34
N VAL A 298 -9.59 -24.83 4.07
CA VAL A 298 -9.08 -25.64 2.96
C VAL A 298 -8.13 -24.79 2.14
N ILE A 299 -6.95 -25.30 1.85
CA ILE A 299 -6.00 -24.75 0.89
C ILE A 299 -6.05 -25.62 -0.36
N VAL A 300 -6.42 -25.05 -1.49
CA VAL A 300 -6.34 -25.72 -2.78
C VAL A 300 -5.17 -25.15 -3.55
N LEU A 301 -4.28 -26.04 -4.00
CA LEU A 301 -3.10 -25.73 -4.79
C LEU A 301 -3.35 -26.15 -6.24
N ASP A 302 -3.28 -25.20 -7.16
CA ASP A 302 -3.30 -25.47 -8.59
C ASP A 302 -1.97 -26.09 -9.04
N THR A 303 -2.02 -27.35 -9.46
CA THR A 303 -0.85 -28.11 -9.98
C THR A 303 -0.87 -28.27 -11.50
N SER A 304 -1.59 -27.39 -12.20
CA SER A 304 -1.60 -27.33 -13.66
C SER A 304 -0.22 -26.99 -14.25
N MET A 305 -0.05 -27.28 -15.55
CA MET A 305 1.21 -27.12 -16.27
C MET A 305 1.76 -25.67 -16.27
N SER A 306 0.92 -24.69 -16.00
CA SER A 306 1.27 -23.26 -15.96
C SER A 306 1.77 -22.79 -14.58
N CYS A 307 1.57 -23.56 -13.52
CA CYS A 307 2.06 -23.23 -12.18
C CYS A 307 3.51 -23.71 -11.95
N ASN A 308 4.42 -22.79 -11.62
CA ASN A 308 5.80 -23.13 -11.30
C ASN A 308 5.91 -23.72 -9.87
N GLY A 309 6.53 -24.88 -9.72
CA GLY A 309 6.59 -25.58 -8.44
C GLY A 309 7.33 -24.83 -7.32
N SER A 310 8.21 -23.90 -7.68
CA SER A 310 8.86 -22.99 -6.73
C SER A 310 7.88 -22.00 -6.09
N LEU A 311 6.85 -21.55 -6.82
CA LEU A 311 5.86 -20.59 -6.32
C LEU A 311 4.92 -21.24 -5.29
N ILE A 312 4.49 -22.47 -5.55
CA ILE A 312 3.62 -23.23 -4.64
C ILE A 312 4.35 -23.49 -3.31
N ARG A 313 5.62 -23.87 -3.37
CA ARG A 313 6.43 -24.07 -2.16
C ARG A 313 6.54 -22.79 -1.34
N ARG A 314 6.85 -21.66 -1.99
CA ARG A 314 6.90 -20.35 -1.31
C ARG A 314 5.57 -20.02 -0.65
N PHE A 315 4.44 -20.21 -1.33
CA PHE A 315 3.12 -19.96 -0.76
C PHE A 315 2.84 -20.80 0.49
N LEU A 316 3.26 -22.07 0.50
CA LEU A 316 3.14 -22.94 1.67
C LEU A 316 4.06 -22.50 2.81
N GLU A 317 5.29 -22.10 2.52
CA GLU A 317 6.23 -21.54 3.49
C GLU A 317 5.67 -20.25 4.14
N GLU A 318 5.09 -19.35 3.35
CA GLU A 318 4.44 -18.14 3.85
C GLU A 318 3.25 -18.45 4.76
N THR A 319 2.42 -19.40 4.34
CA THR A 319 1.29 -19.85 5.15
C THR A 319 1.78 -20.47 6.45
N TYR A 320 2.88 -21.21 6.44
CA TYR A 320 3.50 -21.74 7.64
C TYR A 320 3.99 -20.64 8.60
N SER A 321 4.75 -19.65 8.11
CA SER A 321 5.25 -18.54 8.94
C SER A 321 4.12 -17.76 9.62
N VAL A 322 3.05 -17.45 8.88
CA VAL A 322 1.91 -16.74 9.46
C VAL A 322 1.17 -17.59 10.50
N LEU A 323 1.08 -18.91 10.28
CA LEU A 323 0.46 -19.83 11.22
C LEU A 323 1.30 -20.04 12.48
N SER A 324 2.63 -20.12 12.37
CA SER A 324 3.54 -20.34 13.50
C SER A 324 3.60 -19.15 14.45
N GLU A 325 3.52 -17.93 13.92
CA GLU A 325 3.44 -16.71 14.73
C GLU A 325 2.12 -16.58 15.50
N SER A 326 1.04 -17.14 14.97
CA SER A 326 -0.23 -17.14 15.70
C SER A 326 -0.15 -18.19 16.82
N GLU A 327 0.05 -17.74 18.06
CA GLU A 327 -0.08 -18.56 19.28
C GLU A 327 -1.41 -19.34 19.35
N SER A 328 -2.35 -19.08 18.44
CA SER A 328 -3.58 -19.81 18.18
C SER A 328 -3.42 -21.27 17.73
N PHE A 329 -2.23 -21.73 17.31
CA PHE A 329 -2.07 -23.09 16.74
C PHE A 329 -1.99 -24.21 17.80
N PHE A 330 -2.03 -23.89 19.09
CA PHE A 330 -1.74 -24.88 20.13
C PHE A 330 -2.78 -26.01 20.28
N ARG A 331 -3.99 -25.96 19.69
CA ARG A 331 -4.95 -27.09 19.79
C ARG A 331 -5.94 -27.27 18.62
N LYS A 332 -5.85 -28.44 17.96
CA LYS A 332 -6.81 -29.07 17.01
C LYS A 332 -7.37 -28.12 15.95
N ILE A 333 -6.54 -27.72 14.99
CA ILE A 333 -6.97 -27.14 13.72
C ILE A 333 -6.95 -28.28 12.68
N GLN A 334 -7.89 -28.28 11.73
CA GLN A 334 -7.86 -29.21 10.61
C GLN A 334 -7.69 -28.43 9.30
N VAL A 335 -6.47 -28.42 8.78
CA VAL A 335 -6.16 -27.82 7.48
C VAL A 335 -6.12 -28.91 6.44
N HIS A 336 -6.92 -28.77 5.38
CA HIS A 336 -6.86 -29.69 4.22
C HIS A 336 -6.08 -29.01 3.11
N ILE A 337 -4.96 -29.60 2.71
CA ILE A 337 -4.20 -29.18 1.54
C ILE A 337 -4.56 -30.11 0.39
N ILE A 338 -5.20 -29.56 -0.63
CA ILE A 338 -5.69 -30.31 -1.79
C ILE A 338 -4.91 -29.87 -3.01
N GLN A 339 -4.28 -30.81 -3.71
CA GLN A 339 -3.67 -30.57 -5.01
C GLN A 339 -4.71 -30.87 -6.11
N CYS A 340 -4.98 -29.90 -6.97
CA CYS A 340 -5.99 -30.03 -8.02
C CYS A 340 -5.48 -29.49 -9.37
N ASP A 341 -5.75 -30.24 -10.43
CA ASP A 341 -5.58 -29.83 -11.82
C ASP A 341 -6.93 -29.89 -12.58
N GLU A 342 -7.12 -30.82 -13.51
CA GLU A 342 -8.43 -31.18 -14.07
C GLU A 342 -9.21 -32.08 -13.09
N LYS A 343 -8.49 -32.73 -12.16
CA LYS A 343 -9.02 -33.59 -11.11
C LYS A 343 -8.25 -33.37 -9.82
N ILE A 344 -8.78 -33.89 -8.72
CA ILE A 344 -8.06 -33.91 -7.46
C ILE A 344 -6.98 -34.98 -7.53
N GLN A 345 -5.76 -34.58 -7.27
CA GLN A 345 -4.56 -35.43 -7.32
C GLN A 345 -4.16 -35.91 -5.93
N ASP A 346 -4.28 -35.04 -4.94
CA ASP A 346 -3.87 -35.33 -3.57
C ASP A 346 -4.72 -34.55 -2.56
N ASP A 347 -4.95 -35.14 -1.40
CA ASP A 347 -5.60 -34.55 -0.23
C ASP A 347 -4.78 -34.93 0.99
N GLN A 348 -4.17 -33.94 1.63
CA GLN A 348 -3.44 -34.11 2.87
C GLN A 348 -4.09 -33.29 3.98
N VAL A 349 -4.42 -33.97 5.07
CA VAL A 349 -4.93 -33.35 6.28
C VAL A 349 -3.77 -33.07 7.24
N ILE A 350 -3.73 -31.85 7.77
CA ILE A 350 -2.71 -31.35 8.69
C ILE A 350 -3.39 -30.91 9.98
N HIS A 351 -2.91 -31.46 11.10
CA HIS A 351 -3.46 -31.20 12.43
C HIS A 351 -2.51 -30.42 13.36
N ASN A 352 -1.21 -30.42 13.06
CA ASN A 352 -0.18 -29.79 13.90
C ASN A 352 0.99 -29.23 13.07
N GLU A 353 1.79 -28.37 13.70
CA GLU A 353 2.94 -27.69 13.07
C GLU A 353 3.97 -28.68 12.53
N LYS A 354 4.20 -29.77 13.26
CA LYS A 354 5.15 -30.84 12.87
C LYS A 354 4.71 -31.57 11.60
N GLU A 355 3.41 -31.80 11.44
CA GLU A 355 2.83 -32.40 10.22
C GLU A 355 2.96 -31.44 9.03
N MET A 356 2.83 -30.12 9.25
CA MET A 356 3.07 -29.12 8.20
C MET A 356 4.55 -29.06 7.80
N GLU A 357 5.47 -29.08 8.76
CA GLU A 357 6.92 -29.06 8.50
C GLU A 357 7.37 -30.34 7.77
N ALA A 358 6.83 -31.50 8.16
CA ALA A 358 7.06 -32.76 7.45
C ALA A 358 6.49 -32.70 6.02
N TYR A 359 5.29 -32.14 5.84
CA TYR A 359 4.67 -31.98 4.53
C TYR A 359 5.48 -31.07 3.61
N LEU A 360 5.99 -29.95 4.12
CA LEU A 360 6.86 -29.01 3.39
C LEU A 360 8.17 -29.67 2.95
N SER A 361 8.77 -30.49 3.83
CA SER A 361 10.03 -31.18 3.57
C SER A 361 9.90 -32.25 2.48
N ASP A 362 8.82 -33.03 2.50
CA ASP A 362 8.54 -34.10 1.54
C ASP A 362 7.62 -33.66 0.38
N PHE A 363 7.42 -32.34 0.23
CA PHE A 363 6.44 -31.80 -0.73
C PHE A 363 6.79 -32.19 -2.17
N THR A 364 5.93 -33.02 -2.77
CA THR A 364 6.00 -33.41 -4.16
C THR A 364 4.73 -33.00 -4.89
N ILE A 365 4.90 -32.30 -6.00
CA ILE A 365 3.78 -31.86 -6.84
C ILE A 365 3.35 -33.03 -7.72
N ARG A 366 2.07 -33.38 -7.66
CA ARG A 366 1.45 -34.40 -8.52
C ARG A 366 0.40 -33.71 -9.40
N GLY A 367 0.56 -33.81 -10.72
CA GLY A 367 -0.30 -33.08 -11.67
C GLY A 367 0.32 -32.91 -13.06
N PHE A 368 0.19 -31.70 -13.63
CA PHE A 368 0.46 -31.28 -15.03
C PHE A 368 -0.70 -31.44 -16.03
N GLY A 369 -1.94 -31.60 -15.55
CA GLY A 369 -3.15 -31.55 -16.38
C GLY A 369 -3.53 -30.14 -16.82
N GLY A 370 -4.70 -30.03 -17.46
CA GLY A 370 -5.37 -28.74 -17.68
C GLY A 370 -5.97 -28.17 -16.39
N THR A 371 -6.56 -26.98 -16.45
CA THR A 371 -7.01 -26.26 -15.25
C THR A 371 -8.54 -26.17 -15.18
N ASP A 372 -9.15 -26.84 -14.20
CA ASP A 372 -10.57 -26.69 -13.87
C ASP A 372 -10.73 -26.54 -12.35
N PHE A 373 -11.32 -25.43 -11.90
CA PHE A 373 -11.45 -25.16 -10.47
C PHE A 373 -12.65 -25.89 -9.83
N ARG A 374 -13.65 -26.28 -10.62
CA ARG A 374 -14.92 -26.88 -10.15
C ARG A 374 -14.77 -28.21 -9.38
N PRO A 375 -13.84 -29.12 -9.73
CA PRO A 375 -13.64 -30.38 -9.02
C PRO A 375 -13.30 -30.18 -7.53
N ALA A 376 -12.45 -29.20 -7.22
CA ALA A 376 -12.06 -28.88 -5.84
C ALA A 376 -13.28 -28.46 -5.00
N PHE A 377 -14.09 -27.51 -5.49
CA PHE A 377 -15.32 -27.09 -4.80
C PHE A 377 -16.29 -28.25 -4.60
N SER A 378 -16.48 -29.09 -5.62
CA SER A 378 -17.37 -30.25 -5.55
C SER A 378 -16.94 -31.28 -4.51
N TYR A 379 -15.64 -31.36 -4.23
CA TYR A 379 -15.09 -32.27 -3.24
C TYR A 379 -15.14 -31.69 -1.82
N VAL A 380 -14.87 -30.39 -1.66
CA VAL A 380 -15.08 -29.71 -0.39
C VAL A 380 -16.55 -29.76 0.03
N ASP A 381 -17.48 -29.61 -0.92
CA ASP A 381 -18.92 -29.80 -0.67
C ASP A 381 -19.26 -31.24 -0.20
N LYS A 382 -18.57 -32.26 -0.73
CA LYS A 382 -18.73 -33.64 -0.24
C LYS A 382 -18.20 -33.80 1.18
N LEU A 383 -17.03 -33.24 1.48
CA LEU A 383 -16.43 -33.28 2.82
C LEU A 383 -17.30 -32.55 3.86
N LEU A 384 -17.89 -31.42 3.48
CA LEU A 384 -18.90 -30.71 4.28
C LEU A 384 -20.11 -31.60 4.58
N ASN A 385 -20.66 -32.27 3.58
CA ASN A 385 -21.80 -33.18 3.76
C ASN A 385 -21.46 -34.42 4.59
N MET A 386 -20.20 -34.87 4.57
CA MET A 386 -19.71 -35.98 5.38
C MET A 386 -19.41 -35.58 6.84
N GLY A 387 -19.49 -34.29 7.18
CA GLY A 387 -19.18 -33.79 8.52
C GLY A 387 -17.69 -33.86 8.87
N ALA A 388 -16.81 -33.82 7.85
CA ALA A 388 -15.36 -33.87 8.05
C ALA A 388 -14.80 -32.58 8.68
N PHE A 389 -15.56 -31.49 8.64
CA PHE A 389 -15.22 -30.20 9.23
C PHE A 389 -16.15 -29.90 10.41
N GLN A 390 -15.61 -29.31 11.49
CA GLN A 390 -16.48 -28.82 12.57
C GLN A 390 -17.15 -27.52 12.16
N ARG A 391 -16.39 -26.63 11.52
CA ARG A 391 -16.88 -25.37 10.95
C ARG A 391 -15.87 -24.85 9.93
N LEU A 392 -16.16 -25.04 8.65
CA LEU A 392 -15.33 -24.53 7.56
C LEU A 392 -15.53 -23.02 7.44
N ARG A 393 -14.47 -22.25 7.67
CA ARG A 393 -14.54 -20.80 7.54
C ARG A 393 -14.37 -20.35 6.11
N GLY A 394 -13.44 -20.98 5.38
CA GLY A 394 -13.17 -20.59 4.02
C GLY A 394 -12.21 -21.49 3.27
N LEU A 395 -12.12 -21.22 1.97
CA LEU A 395 -11.26 -21.89 1.01
C LEU A 395 -10.28 -20.88 0.43
N LEU A 396 -9.00 -21.19 0.52
CA LEU A 396 -7.92 -20.45 -0.12
C LEU A 396 -7.51 -21.22 -1.37
N TYR A 397 -7.65 -20.61 -2.55
CA TYR A 397 -7.31 -21.22 -3.82
C TYR A 397 -6.10 -20.51 -4.41
N PHE A 398 -4.96 -21.19 -4.50
CA PHE A 398 -3.76 -20.68 -5.14
C PHE A 398 -3.78 -21.06 -6.63
N THR A 399 -3.77 -20.06 -7.52
CA THR A 399 -3.84 -20.28 -8.98
C THR A 399 -3.24 -19.10 -9.75
N ASP A 400 -2.86 -19.36 -11.00
CA ASP A 400 -2.50 -18.35 -12.00
C ASP A 400 -3.72 -17.68 -12.67
N GLY A 401 -4.93 -18.20 -12.40
CA GLY A 401 -6.20 -17.67 -12.88
C GLY A 401 -6.66 -18.20 -14.24
N TYR A 402 -5.93 -19.12 -14.88
CA TYR A 402 -6.32 -19.70 -16.16
C TYR A 402 -7.21 -20.92 -15.98
N GLY A 403 -8.47 -20.74 -15.57
CA GLY A 403 -9.39 -21.87 -15.38
C GLY A 403 -10.86 -21.50 -15.39
N THR A 404 -11.73 -22.53 -15.39
CA THR A 404 -13.18 -22.32 -15.32
C THR A 404 -13.61 -22.14 -13.87
N PHE A 405 -14.03 -20.92 -13.52
CA PHE A 405 -14.56 -20.62 -12.19
C PHE A 405 -15.95 -21.24 -11.95
N PRO A 406 -16.29 -21.57 -10.69
CA PRO A 406 -17.65 -22.01 -10.36
C PRO A 406 -18.66 -20.87 -10.58
N ALA A 407 -19.78 -21.20 -11.21
CA ALA A 407 -20.85 -20.23 -11.51
C ALA A 407 -21.71 -19.85 -10.29
N LYS A 408 -21.66 -20.64 -9.21
CA LYS A 408 -22.44 -20.43 -7.98
C LYS A 408 -21.51 -20.12 -6.82
N MET A 409 -21.95 -19.17 -5.99
CA MET A 409 -21.28 -18.84 -4.74
C MET A 409 -21.40 -20.02 -3.75
N PRO A 410 -20.29 -20.54 -3.21
CA PRO A 410 -20.31 -21.57 -2.18
C PRO A 410 -20.76 -21.01 -0.82
N PRO A 411 -21.13 -21.86 0.14
CA PRO A 411 -21.62 -21.43 1.47
C PRO A 411 -20.50 -20.95 2.42
N TYR A 412 -19.24 -20.94 1.97
CA TYR A 412 -18.05 -20.54 2.73
C TYR A 412 -17.27 -19.45 1.99
N ASP A 413 -16.52 -18.64 2.74
CA ASP A 413 -15.72 -17.56 2.16
C ASP A 413 -14.62 -18.14 1.25
N THR A 414 -14.54 -17.68 0.01
CA THR A 414 -13.54 -18.18 -0.95
C THR A 414 -12.62 -17.06 -1.36
N ALA A 415 -11.32 -17.31 -1.30
CA ALA A 415 -10.30 -16.38 -1.74
C ALA A 415 -9.40 -17.01 -2.81
N PHE A 416 -9.25 -16.32 -3.94
CA PHE A 416 -8.28 -16.66 -4.97
C PHE A 416 -7.00 -15.85 -4.75
N ILE A 417 -5.89 -16.56 -4.65
CA ILE A 417 -4.57 -16.04 -4.37
C ILE A 417 -3.73 -16.17 -5.64
N PHE A 418 -3.23 -15.03 -6.13
CA PHE A 418 -2.41 -14.91 -7.33
C PHE A 418 -1.01 -14.41 -6.98
N MET A 419 0.02 -14.87 -7.68
CA MET A 419 1.38 -14.33 -7.57
C MET A 419 1.57 -13.20 -8.58
N LYS A 420 2.23 -12.11 -8.16
CA LYS A 420 2.46 -10.90 -8.98
C LYS A 420 3.17 -11.20 -10.32
N ASP A 421 4.05 -12.20 -10.35
CA ASP A 421 4.89 -12.50 -11.53
C ASP A 421 4.09 -13.00 -12.75
N ASP A 422 2.92 -13.62 -12.56
CA ASP A 422 2.09 -14.19 -13.64
C ASP A 422 0.71 -13.52 -13.78
N TYR A 423 0.46 -12.46 -13.03
CA TYR A 423 -0.86 -11.83 -12.98
C TYR A 423 -1.19 -11.03 -14.25
N ARG A 424 -2.12 -11.54 -15.06
CA ARG A 424 -2.89 -10.75 -16.05
C ARG A 424 -4.29 -10.49 -15.49
N ASP A 425 -4.97 -9.43 -15.93
CA ASP A 425 -6.31 -9.10 -15.41
C ASP A 425 -7.32 -10.22 -15.70
N VAL A 426 -7.45 -11.14 -14.74
CA VAL A 426 -8.40 -12.24 -14.76
C VAL A 426 -9.70 -11.78 -14.12
N ASP A 427 -10.81 -12.01 -14.84
CA ASP A 427 -12.19 -11.84 -14.40
C ASP A 427 -12.54 -12.87 -13.32
N VAL A 428 -12.10 -12.61 -12.09
CA VAL A 428 -12.51 -13.39 -10.92
C VAL A 428 -13.99 -13.07 -10.64
N PRO A 429 -14.83 -14.08 -10.32
CA PRO A 429 -16.24 -13.84 -10.00
C PRO A 429 -16.42 -12.82 -8.86
N PRO A 430 -17.45 -11.95 -8.93
CA PRO A 430 -17.61 -10.82 -8.00
C PRO A 430 -17.88 -11.23 -6.54
N TRP A 431 -18.22 -12.50 -6.30
CA TRP A 431 -18.44 -13.05 -4.96
C TRP A 431 -17.16 -13.57 -4.30
N ALA A 432 -16.08 -13.78 -5.06
CA ALA A 432 -14.83 -14.32 -4.53
C ALA A 432 -13.87 -13.21 -4.13
N ILE A 433 -13.14 -13.42 -3.04
CA ILE A 433 -12.13 -12.47 -2.57
C ILE A 433 -10.87 -12.65 -3.42
N LYS A 434 -10.34 -11.56 -3.97
CA LYS A 434 -9.13 -11.56 -4.79
C LYS A 434 -7.94 -11.05 -3.97
N LEU A 435 -6.87 -11.85 -3.92
CA LEU A 435 -5.63 -11.51 -3.22
C LEU A 435 -4.44 -11.71 -4.16
N ILE A 436 -3.54 -10.72 -4.21
CA ILE A 436 -2.32 -10.77 -5.02
C ILE A 436 -1.14 -10.70 -4.04
N LEU A 437 -0.29 -11.71 -4.07
CA LEU A 437 0.94 -11.79 -3.26
C LEU A 437 2.12 -11.23 -4.05
N ASP A 438 2.87 -10.32 -3.43
CA ASP A 438 4.11 -9.76 -3.96
C ASP A 438 5.30 -10.49 -3.33
N THR A 439 6.08 -11.19 -4.14
CA THR A 439 7.25 -11.99 -3.74
C THR A 439 8.38 -11.14 -3.15
N GLN A 440 8.49 -9.86 -3.50
CA GLN A 440 9.58 -8.99 -3.05
C GLN A 440 9.34 -8.31 -1.69
N ALA A 441 8.10 -8.27 -1.22
CA ALA A 441 7.77 -7.68 0.08
C ALA A 441 8.25 -8.55 1.25
N LEU A 442 8.34 -9.87 1.03
CA LEU A 442 8.52 -10.89 2.07
C LEU A 442 9.99 -11.28 2.29
N GLU A 443 10.83 -11.22 1.25
CA GLU A 443 12.29 -11.33 1.42
C GLU A 443 12.83 -10.24 2.38
N ARG A 444 12.16 -9.08 2.40
CA ARG A 444 12.52 -7.94 3.25
C ARG A 444 12.12 -8.11 4.72
N GLU A 445 10.98 -8.74 5.01
CA GLU A 445 10.57 -9.05 6.38
C GLU A 445 11.50 -10.11 7.00
N ARG A 446 11.92 -11.10 6.22
CA ARG A 446 12.82 -12.15 6.69
C ARG A 446 14.24 -11.65 6.99
N THR A 447 14.75 -10.65 6.27
CA THR A 447 16.03 -10.01 6.62
C THR A 447 15.93 -9.09 7.82
N ALA A 448 14.78 -8.44 8.04
CA ALA A 448 14.60 -7.55 9.20
C ALA A 448 14.51 -8.33 10.53
N GLU A 449 13.92 -9.52 10.54
CA GLU A 449 13.84 -10.36 11.75
C GLU A 449 15.16 -11.08 12.09
N HIS A 450 16.02 -11.32 11.09
CA HIS A 450 17.30 -11.99 11.31
C HIS A 450 18.43 -11.07 11.83
N ASP A 451 18.24 -9.75 11.74
CA ASP A 451 19.20 -8.74 12.24
C ASP A 451 18.89 -8.27 13.68
N GLU A 452 17.85 -8.79 14.33
CA GLU A 452 17.47 -8.47 15.73
C GLU A 452 17.86 -9.54 16.78
N TYR A 453 18.75 -10.49 16.47
CA TYR A 453 19.29 -11.46 17.46
C TYR A 453 20.81 -11.41 17.65
#